data_AF-A0A7R9HT61-F1
#
_entry.id   AF-A0A7R9HT61-F1
#
_cell.length_a   1.000
_cell.length_b   1.000
_cell.length_c   1.000
_cell.angle_alpha   90.00
_cell.angle_beta   90.00
_cell.angle_gamma   90.00
#
_symmetry.space_group_name_H-M   'P 1'
#
loop_
_entity.id
_entity.type
_entity.pdbx_description
1 polymer ?
#
loop_
_entity_poly.entity_id
_entity_poly.type
_entity_poly.pdbx_seq_one_letter_code
_entity_poly.pdbx_strand_id
1 'polypeptide(L)'
;MNSKQKKQRLQADVDTLTKSAVKLSEQAETTGNITFVSKSLTVSEEQQEKKLPHWLTSTSSSLIETIDHLVGYTIEQSEHLLGDTVEKLLHLCYYLGYTPSHSDEFFVASVNAILRDKERMQGLSLLHSALALCFFHKLPEPLVQFIFTVDFLERMDDEISQCYSKATYPMKIRHHLMQLNRAVCLDYPDIDVPWFHEKYIQEIDAHNFQVLLNTDKKPLWEKHETDKNVSKLAVVLLQDNDYCLNIPQLKGECQLKQRHLEMLGYQVVGIKQALWNSMYMSEPKAKLAYLEKLLWPN
;
A
#
# COMPACT_ATOMS: atom_id res chain seq x y z
N MET A 1 32.09 -8.45 -22.37
CA MET A 1 31.35 -7.22 -22.02
C MET A 1 32.00 -6.64 -20.76
N ASN A 2 32.48 -5.40 -20.79
CA ASN A 2 33.28 -4.84 -19.69
C ASN A 2 32.41 -4.60 -18.43
N SER A 3 32.95 -4.70 -17.21
CA SER A 3 32.15 -4.64 -15.96
C SER A 3 31.32 -3.35 -15.85
N LYS A 4 31.85 -2.25 -16.39
CA LYS A 4 31.19 -0.94 -16.49
C LYS A 4 29.94 -0.95 -17.41
N GLN A 5 29.99 -1.68 -18.52
CA GLN A 5 28.85 -1.85 -19.44
C GLN A 5 27.79 -2.80 -18.87
N LYS A 6 28.19 -3.78 -18.06
CA LYS A 6 27.26 -4.69 -17.36
C LYS A 6 26.50 -3.94 -16.25
N LYS A 7 27.18 -3.08 -15.47
CA LYS A 7 26.56 -2.18 -14.48
C LYS A 7 25.59 -1.17 -15.12
N GLN A 8 25.96 -0.56 -16.26
CA GLN A 8 25.07 0.39 -16.95
C GLN A 8 23.82 -0.27 -17.54
N ARG A 9 23.93 -1.51 -18.06
CA ARG A 9 22.77 -2.28 -18.52
C ARG A 9 21.85 -2.66 -17.37
N LEU A 10 22.39 -3.17 -16.27
CA LEU A 10 21.58 -3.54 -15.10
C LEU A 10 20.87 -2.33 -14.48
N GLN A 11 21.55 -1.18 -14.37
CA GLN A 11 20.91 0.05 -13.89
C GLN A 11 19.80 0.51 -14.84
N ALA A 12 19.98 0.39 -16.16
CA ALA A 12 18.95 0.71 -17.13
C ALA A 12 17.76 -0.28 -17.08
N ASP A 13 18.02 -1.56 -16.81
CA ASP A 13 17.00 -2.59 -16.64
C ASP A 13 16.22 -2.39 -15.33
N VAL A 14 16.90 -2.06 -14.23
CA VAL A 14 16.29 -1.62 -12.97
C VAL A 14 15.46 -0.38 -13.23
N ASP A 15 16.02 0.71 -13.77
CA ASP A 15 15.27 1.92 -14.06
C ASP A 15 14.07 1.67 -14.99
N THR A 16 14.15 0.69 -15.90
CA THR A 16 13.04 0.30 -16.80
C THR A 16 11.98 -0.52 -16.06
N LEU A 17 12.36 -1.49 -15.24
CA LEU A 17 11.46 -2.29 -14.41
C LEU A 17 10.81 -1.43 -13.34
N THR A 18 11.56 -0.53 -12.74
CA THR A 18 11.11 0.40 -11.72
C THR A 18 10.25 1.50 -12.33
N LYS A 19 10.58 2.05 -13.51
CA LYS A 19 9.64 2.93 -14.24
C LYS A 19 8.39 2.18 -14.67
N SER A 20 8.48 0.89 -15.00
CA SER A 20 7.30 0.09 -15.33
C SER A 20 6.46 -0.20 -14.09
N ALA A 21 7.07 -0.50 -12.95
CA ALA A 21 6.39 -0.74 -11.67
C ALA A 21 5.79 0.55 -11.09
N VAL A 22 6.49 1.68 -11.14
CA VAL A 22 6.00 3.01 -10.75
C VAL A 22 4.89 3.47 -11.70
N LYS A 23 5.03 3.24 -13.01
CA LYS A 23 3.96 3.53 -13.96
C LYS A 23 2.75 2.61 -13.72
N LEU A 24 2.95 1.38 -13.25
CA LEU A 24 1.88 0.45 -12.86
C LEU A 24 1.22 0.85 -11.53
N SER A 25 1.96 1.39 -10.55
CA SER A 25 1.41 1.92 -9.30
C SER A 25 0.66 3.24 -9.54
N GLU A 26 1.25 4.14 -10.35
CA GLU A 26 0.61 5.39 -10.78
C GLU A 26 -0.66 5.13 -11.60
N GLN A 27 -0.66 4.11 -12.47
CA GLN A 27 -1.82 3.66 -13.27
C GLN A 27 -2.88 2.92 -12.46
N ALA A 28 -2.51 2.21 -11.38
CA ALA A 28 -3.45 1.53 -10.50
C ALA A 28 -4.16 2.52 -9.54
N GLU A 29 -3.46 3.57 -9.11
CA GLU A 29 -3.99 4.58 -8.18
C GLU A 29 -4.85 5.66 -8.85
N THR A 30 -4.73 5.86 -10.16
CA THR A 30 -5.53 6.87 -10.89
C THR A 30 -6.91 6.38 -11.34
N THR A 31 -7.19 5.07 -11.26
CA THR A 31 -8.47 4.47 -11.68
C THR A 31 -9.52 4.42 -10.57
N GLY A 32 -9.75 5.57 -9.93
CA GLY A 32 -10.96 5.80 -9.14
C GLY A 32 -12.20 6.10 -10.01
N ASN A 33 -12.04 6.47 -11.28
CA ASN A 33 -13.10 6.56 -12.29
C ASN A 33 -12.55 7.04 -13.66
N ILE A 34 -13.10 6.47 -14.76
CA ILE A 34 -13.24 7.04 -16.12
C ILE A 34 -12.14 6.77 -17.20
N THR A 35 -12.63 6.12 -18.27
CA THR A 35 -12.52 6.41 -19.72
C THR A 35 -11.21 6.92 -20.31
N PHE A 36 -10.69 6.10 -21.23
CA PHE A 36 -9.60 6.39 -22.13
C PHE A 36 -9.95 7.47 -23.16
N VAL A 37 -9.12 8.51 -23.25
CA VAL A 37 -9.01 9.30 -24.47
C VAL A 37 -7.53 9.39 -24.84
N SER A 38 -7.15 8.58 -25.82
CA SER A 38 -5.93 8.78 -26.59
C SER A 38 -6.19 9.78 -27.72
N LYS A 39 -5.30 10.76 -27.87
CA LYS A 39 -5.09 11.50 -29.13
C LYS A 39 -3.58 11.78 -29.20
N SER A 40 -2.85 11.53 -30.29
CA SER A 40 -3.26 11.31 -31.68
C SER A 40 -2.14 10.59 -32.43
N LEU A 41 -2.49 9.60 -33.24
CA LEU A 41 -2.10 9.50 -34.66
C LEU A 41 -3.01 8.43 -35.28
N THR A 42 -3.67 8.85 -36.35
CA THR A 42 -4.72 8.17 -37.11
C THR A 42 -4.21 6.92 -37.82
N VAL A 43 -5.00 5.84 -37.80
CA VAL A 43 -5.62 5.15 -38.97
C VAL A 43 -6.20 3.79 -38.54
N SER A 44 -7.43 3.54 -38.99
CA SER A 44 -8.18 2.28 -39.20
C SER A 44 -8.47 1.31 -38.04
N GLU A 45 -9.75 1.26 -37.69
CA GLU A 45 -10.65 0.10 -37.49
C GLU A 45 -10.17 -1.23 -36.87
N GLU A 46 -11.04 -1.67 -35.96
CA GLU A 46 -11.31 -3.04 -35.49
C GLU A 46 -10.37 -3.75 -34.50
N GLN A 47 -10.99 -4.12 -33.37
CA GLN A 47 -10.72 -5.30 -32.54
C GLN A 47 -9.32 -5.42 -31.91
N GLN A 48 -9.16 -4.91 -30.68
CA GLN A 48 -8.47 -5.63 -29.60
C GLN A 48 -8.56 -4.87 -28.28
N GLU A 49 -9.24 -5.48 -27.31
CA GLU A 49 -9.02 -5.23 -25.89
C GLU A 49 -7.51 -5.21 -25.62
N LYS A 50 -7.01 -4.07 -25.16
CA LYS A 50 -5.60 -3.84 -24.84
C LYS A 50 -5.21 -4.72 -23.64
N LYS A 51 -4.75 -5.93 -23.94
CA LYS A 51 -4.09 -6.83 -22.98
C LYS A 51 -2.89 -6.14 -22.34
N LEU A 52 -2.73 -6.32 -21.03
CA LEU A 52 -1.47 -6.08 -20.32
C LEU A 52 -0.31 -6.82 -21.05
N PRO A 53 0.95 -6.36 -20.92
CA PRO A 53 2.10 -7.03 -21.51
C PRO A 53 2.13 -8.51 -21.12
N HIS A 54 2.34 -9.39 -22.10
CA HIS A 54 2.27 -10.86 -21.96
C HIS A 54 3.17 -11.43 -20.83
N TRP A 55 4.23 -10.73 -20.41
CA TRP A 55 5.10 -11.16 -19.31
C TRP A 55 4.50 -10.92 -17.91
N LEU A 56 3.49 -10.04 -17.78
CA LEU A 56 2.73 -9.86 -16.53
C LEU A 56 1.59 -10.89 -16.38
N THR A 57 1.19 -11.55 -17.48
CA THR A 57 0.09 -12.53 -17.49
C THR A 57 0.53 -13.98 -17.38
N SER A 58 1.83 -14.26 -17.50
CA SER A 58 2.40 -15.58 -17.29
C SER A 58 3.30 -15.55 -16.05
N THR A 59 2.96 -16.38 -15.07
CA THR A 59 3.74 -16.75 -13.87
C THR A 59 3.86 -15.71 -12.75
N SER A 60 2.95 -15.78 -11.79
CA SER A 60 3.06 -15.16 -10.46
C SER A 60 4.35 -15.53 -9.72
N SER A 61 4.93 -16.70 -10.00
CA SER A 61 6.23 -17.12 -9.47
C SER A 61 7.41 -16.31 -10.03
N SER A 62 7.37 -15.94 -11.32
CA SER A 62 8.48 -15.21 -11.96
C SER A 62 8.65 -13.79 -11.43
N LEU A 63 7.55 -13.13 -11.05
CA LEU A 63 7.61 -11.80 -10.44
C LEU A 63 8.28 -11.87 -9.06
N ILE A 64 7.89 -12.84 -8.23
CA ILE A 64 8.46 -13.04 -6.88
C ILE A 64 9.96 -13.33 -6.98
N GLU A 65 10.36 -14.24 -7.87
CA GLU A 65 11.78 -14.54 -8.14
C GLU A 65 12.55 -13.30 -8.59
N THR A 66 11.95 -12.48 -9.47
CA THR A 66 12.56 -11.22 -9.93
C THR A 66 12.75 -10.23 -8.79
N ILE A 67 11.76 -10.09 -7.91
CA ILE A 67 11.85 -9.22 -6.73
C ILE A 67 12.98 -9.70 -5.82
N ASP A 68 13.08 -11.00 -5.52
CA ASP A 68 14.13 -11.54 -4.68
C ASP A 68 15.54 -11.34 -5.30
N HIS A 69 15.67 -11.43 -6.62
CA HIS A 69 16.91 -11.09 -7.32
C HIS A 69 17.27 -9.60 -7.20
N LEU A 70 16.30 -8.70 -7.35
CA LEU A 70 16.50 -7.26 -7.18
C LEU A 70 16.85 -6.89 -5.74
N VAL A 71 16.27 -7.60 -4.78
CA VAL A 71 16.60 -7.47 -3.36
C VAL A 71 18.06 -7.87 -3.11
N GLY A 72 18.50 -9.02 -3.63
CA GLY A 72 19.91 -9.44 -3.54
C GLY A 72 20.87 -8.41 -4.14
N TYR A 73 20.55 -7.87 -5.33
CA TYR A 73 21.34 -6.81 -5.95
C TYR A 73 21.37 -5.53 -5.11
N THR A 74 20.25 -5.16 -4.48
CA THR A 74 20.16 -3.96 -3.64
C THR A 74 21.03 -4.09 -2.39
N ILE A 75 21.07 -5.27 -1.78
CA ILE A 75 21.96 -5.56 -0.65
C ILE A 75 23.43 -5.41 -1.09
N GLU A 76 23.80 -6.06 -2.20
CA GLU A 76 25.19 -6.06 -2.71
C GLU A 76 25.69 -4.68 -3.18
N GLN A 77 24.80 -3.81 -3.68
CA GLN A 77 25.17 -2.51 -4.27
C GLN A 77 24.60 -1.30 -3.50
N SER A 78 24.18 -1.49 -2.25
CA SER A 78 23.53 -0.46 -1.42
C SER A 78 24.30 0.88 -1.33
N GLU A 79 25.63 0.84 -1.32
CA GLU A 79 26.48 2.04 -1.30
C GLU A 79 26.45 2.85 -2.61
N HIS A 80 26.02 2.24 -3.72
CA HIS A 80 26.04 2.84 -5.05
C HIS A 80 24.66 3.17 -5.61
N LEU A 81 23.60 2.61 -5.02
CA LEU A 81 22.23 2.85 -5.43
C LEU A 81 21.68 4.11 -4.76
N LEU A 82 20.97 4.93 -5.52
CA LEU A 82 20.29 6.12 -5.01
C LEU A 82 19.08 5.71 -4.14
N GLY A 83 18.78 6.52 -3.13
CA GLY A 83 17.60 6.36 -2.27
C GLY A 83 16.31 6.21 -3.08
N ASP A 84 16.09 7.01 -4.13
CA ASP A 84 14.91 6.90 -5.01
C ASP A 84 14.83 5.58 -5.79
N THR A 85 15.95 4.89 -6.04
CA THR A 85 15.91 3.58 -6.70
C THR A 85 15.52 2.50 -5.70
N VAL A 86 16.08 2.58 -4.49
CA VAL A 86 15.80 1.62 -3.42
C VAL A 86 14.37 1.76 -2.90
N GLU A 87 13.90 3.01 -2.75
CA GLU A 87 12.53 3.36 -2.38
C GLU A 87 11.51 2.62 -3.23
N LYS A 88 11.65 2.67 -4.56
CA LYS A 88 10.65 2.07 -5.46
C LYS A 88 10.56 0.54 -5.31
N LEU A 89 11.67 -0.14 -5.05
CA LEU A 89 11.67 -1.59 -4.79
C LEU A 89 11.04 -1.89 -3.43
N LEU A 90 11.38 -1.09 -2.42
CA LEU A 90 10.80 -1.18 -1.08
C LEU A 90 9.28 -0.93 -1.11
N HIS A 91 8.84 0.11 -1.83
CA HIS A 91 7.43 0.42 -2.03
C HIS A 91 6.71 -0.65 -2.85
N LEU A 92 7.37 -1.28 -3.83
CA LEU A 92 6.80 -2.43 -4.53
C LEU A 92 6.54 -3.62 -3.59
N CYS A 93 7.46 -3.90 -2.67
CA CYS A 93 7.26 -4.95 -1.65
C CYS A 93 6.06 -4.62 -0.76
N TYR A 94 5.95 -3.37 -0.31
CA TYR A 94 4.77 -2.88 0.41
C TYR A 94 3.49 -3.02 -0.43
N TYR A 95 3.46 -2.50 -1.65
CA TYR A 95 2.29 -2.52 -2.51
C TYR A 95 1.76 -3.94 -2.74
N LEU A 96 2.66 -4.90 -3.00
CA LEU A 96 2.32 -6.31 -3.15
C LEU A 96 2.00 -7.02 -1.83
N GLY A 97 2.26 -6.37 -0.70
CA GLY A 97 2.17 -6.97 0.63
C GLY A 97 3.07 -8.19 0.76
N TYR A 98 4.22 -8.20 0.09
CA TYR A 98 5.15 -9.33 0.01
C TYR A 98 6.41 -9.03 0.81
N THR A 99 6.82 -9.99 1.65
CA THR A 99 8.09 -9.91 2.39
C THR A 99 9.15 -10.74 1.66
N PRO A 100 10.24 -10.12 1.17
CA PRO A 100 11.26 -10.83 0.42
C PRO A 100 12.12 -11.76 1.29
N SER A 101 12.78 -12.72 0.63
CA SER A 101 13.54 -13.79 1.31
C SER A 101 14.69 -13.27 2.19
N HIS A 102 15.44 -12.26 1.74
CA HIS A 102 16.55 -11.64 2.48
C HIS A 102 16.14 -10.29 3.10
N SER A 103 14.93 -10.24 3.66
CA SER A 103 14.27 -9.01 4.10
C SER A 103 15.06 -8.21 5.15
N ASP A 104 15.64 -8.85 6.16
CA ASP A 104 16.36 -8.11 7.21
C ASP A 104 17.57 -7.34 6.67
N GLU A 105 18.43 -7.99 5.88
CA GLU A 105 19.57 -7.34 5.23
C GLU A 105 19.13 -6.26 4.24
N PHE A 106 18.07 -6.55 3.50
CA PHE A 106 17.47 -5.61 2.56
C PHE A 106 16.95 -4.35 3.24
N PHE A 107 16.24 -4.47 4.36
CA PHE A 107 15.70 -3.32 5.07
C PHE A 107 16.81 -2.48 5.70
N VAL A 108 17.87 -3.10 6.23
CA VAL A 108 19.05 -2.38 6.71
C VAL A 108 19.70 -1.60 5.57
N ALA A 109 19.94 -2.23 4.42
CA ALA A 109 20.49 -1.58 3.23
C ALA A 109 19.59 -0.42 2.75
N SER A 110 18.27 -0.63 2.76
CA SER A 110 17.29 0.36 2.33
C SER A 110 17.26 1.58 3.25
N VAL A 111 17.17 1.35 4.56
CA VAL A 111 17.21 2.42 5.57
C VAL A 111 18.49 3.26 5.42
N ASN A 112 19.64 2.61 5.25
CA ASN A 112 20.91 3.31 5.09
C ASN A 112 20.94 4.17 3.83
N ALA A 113 20.49 3.65 2.69
CA ALA A 113 20.44 4.39 1.43
C ALA A 113 19.47 5.59 1.50
N ILE A 114 18.28 5.39 2.09
CA ILE A 114 17.26 6.43 2.25
C ILE A 114 17.75 7.53 3.19
N LEU A 115 18.30 7.18 4.36
CA LEU A 115 18.79 8.17 5.32
C LEU A 115 19.97 8.98 4.77
N ARG A 116 20.84 8.35 3.97
CA ARG A 116 21.96 9.02 3.29
C ARG A 116 21.48 10.08 2.31
N ASP A 117 20.41 9.80 1.57
CA ASP A 117 19.94 10.62 0.46
C ASP A 117 18.73 11.50 0.80
N LYS A 118 18.16 11.39 2.01
CA LYS A 118 16.87 11.99 2.42
C LYS A 118 16.72 13.48 2.11
N GLU A 119 17.79 14.27 2.25
CA GLU A 119 17.75 15.70 1.97
C GLU A 119 17.49 16.00 0.49
N ARG A 120 17.89 15.08 -0.41
CA ARG A 120 17.81 15.24 -1.87
C ARG A 120 16.64 14.51 -2.50
N MET A 121 16.08 13.51 -1.83
CA MET A 121 14.93 12.72 -2.30
C MET A 121 13.67 13.58 -2.40
N GLN A 122 12.75 13.23 -3.30
CA GLN A 122 11.45 13.90 -3.43
C GLN A 122 10.55 13.63 -2.22
N GLY A 123 9.62 14.54 -1.93
CA GLY A 123 8.71 14.39 -0.79
C GLY A 123 7.89 13.10 -0.85
N LEU A 124 7.33 12.79 -2.03
CA LEU A 124 6.56 11.56 -2.25
C LEU A 124 7.41 10.29 -2.02
N SER A 125 8.64 10.23 -2.55
CA SER A 125 9.54 9.10 -2.34
C SER A 125 9.81 8.85 -0.85
N LEU A 126 9.96 9.91 -0.05
CA LEU A 126 10.16 9.78 1.39
C LEU A 126 8.92 9.28 2.12
N LEU A 127 7.72 9.75 1.72
CA LEU A 127 6.46 9.23 2.26
C LEU A 127 6.27 7.74 1.91
N HIS A 128 6.56 7.33 0.67
CA HIS A 128 6.50 5.94 0.24
C HIS A 128 7.49 5.06 0.99
N SER A 129 8.73 5.52 1.14
CA SER A 129 9.78 4.87 1.93
C SER A 129 9.34 4.65 3.37
N ALA A 130 8.88 5.71 4.02
CA ALA A 130 8.49 5.66 5.42
C ALA A 130 7.26 4.78 5.64
N LEU A 131 6.26 4.86 4.77
CA LEU A 131 5.06 4.02 4.85
C LEU A 131 5.40 2.53 4.67
N ALA A 132 6.23 2.21 3.68
CA ALA A 132 6.67 0.84 3.46
C ALA A 132 7.49 0.29 4.64
N LEU A 133 8.44 1.08 5.17
CA LEU A 133 9.20 0.69 6.37
C LEU A 133 8.30 0.56 7.61
N CYS A 134 7.27 1.40 7.73
CA CYS A 134 6.28 1.30 8.80
C CYS A 134 5.54 -0.04 8.72
N PHE A 135 5.04 -0.40 7.53
CA PHE A 135 4.37 -1.67 7.28
C PHE A 135 5.22 -2.89 7.66
N PHE A 136 6.52 -2.86 7.36
CA PHE A 136 7.45 -3.93 7.72
C PHE A 136 8.01 -3.85 9.15
N HIS A 137 7.58 -2.87 9.95
CA HIS A 137 8.10 -2.61 11.31
C HIS A 137 9.63 -2.34 11.34
N LYS A 138 10.14 -1.61 10.34
CA LYS A 138 11.57 -1.26 10.19
C LYS A 138 11.77 0.25 10.03
N LEU A 139 10.80 1.08 10.44
CA LEU A 139 10.84 2.54 10.27
C LEU A 139 11.84 3.17 11.25
N PRO A 140 12.91 3.83 10.77
CA PRO A 140 13.86 4.50 11.65
C PRO A 140 13.30 5.83 12.17
N GLU A 141 13.43 6.08 13.47
CA GLU A 141 13.01 7.33 14.13
C GLU A 141 13.60 8.60 13.45
N PRO A 142 14.88 8.65 13.02
CA PRO A 142 15.41 9.80 12.29
C PRO A 142 14.69 10.14 10.98
N LEU A 143 14.03 9.18 10.33
CA LEU A 143 13.22 9.44 9.14
C LEU A 143 11.86 10.01 9.51
N VAL A 144 11.24 9.51 10.58
CA VAL A 144 9.98 10.04 11.12
C VAL A 144 10.15 11.48 11.54
N GLN A 145 11.16 11.76 12.37
CA GLN A 145 11.46 13.11 12.84
C GLN A 145 11.76 14.06 11.67
N PHE A 146 12.38 13.58 10.60
CA PHE A 146 12.61 14.37 9.38
C PHE A 146 11.29 14.72 8.67
N ILE A 147 10.43 13.73 8.43
CA ILE A 147 9.17 13.90 7.68
C ILE A 147 8.16 14.77 8.42
N PHE A 148 8.11 14.71 9.75
CA PHE A 148 7.17 15.50 10.54
C PHE A 148 7.76 16.86 11.02
N THR A 149 8.89 17.30 10.46
CA THR A 149 9.39 18.67 10.67
C THR A 149 8.58 19.70 9.90
N VAL A 150 8.52 20.93 10.43
CA VAL A 150 7.92 22.07 9.72
C VAL A 150 8.62 22.30 8.38
N ASP A 151 9.95 22.22 8.35
CA ASP A 151 10.76 22.41 7.13
C ASP A 151 10.38 21.42 6.01
N PHE A 152 10.15 20.14 6.36
CA PHE A 152 9.72 19.15 5.38
C PHE A 152 8.28 19.39 4.91
N LEU A 153 7.37 19.76 5.81
CA LEU A 153 5.98 20.06 5.46
C LEU A 153 5.88 21.27 4.53
N GLU A 154 6.63 22.34 4.79
CA GLU A 154 6.73 23.51 3.91
C GLU A 154 7.31 23.13 2.54
N ARG A 155 8.36 22.30 2.52
CA ARG A 155 8.92 21.77 1.28
C ARG A 155 7.89 20.99 0.46
N MET A 156 7.02 20.20 1.10
CA MET A 156 5.94 19.49 0.39
C MET A 156 4.88 20.45 -0.16
N ASP A 157 4.52 21.48 0.59
CA ASP A 157 3.60 22.52 0.13
C ASP A 157 4.15 23.26 -1.09
N ASP A 158 5.46 23.56 -1.09
CA ASP A 158 6.17 24.11 -2.25
C ASP A 158 6.12 23.16 -3.45
N GLU A 159 6.38 21.86 -3.25
CA GLU A 159 6.31 20.84 -4.30
C GLU A 159 4.90 20.73 -4.91
N ILE A 160 3.86 20.77 -4.07
CA ILE A 160 2.46 20.82 -4.47
C ILE A 160 2.15 22.10 -5.26
N SER A 161 2.67 23.25 -4.80
CA SER A 161 2.46 24.56 -5.44
C SER A 161 3.12 24.65 -6.82
N GLN A 162 4.16 23.86 -7.07
CA GLN A 162 4.92 23.85 -8.34
C GLN A 162 4.50 22.73 -9.30
N CYS A 163 3.73 21.73 -8.84
CA CYS A 163 3.32 20.60 -9.68
C CYS A 163 2.34 21.00 -10.80
N TYR A 164 2.49 20.39 -11.99
CA TYR A 164 1.60 20.58 -13.14
C TYR A 164 0.21 19.95 -12.93
N SER A 165 0.13 18.80 -12.25
CA SER A 165 -1.14 18.09 -12.02
C SER A 165 -1.84 18.57 -10.75
N LYS A 166 -2.49 19.74 -10.83
CA LYS A 166 -3.11 20.40 -9.67
C LYS A 166 -4.29 19.64 -9.04
N ALA A 167 -4.91 18.72 -9.76
CA ALA A 167 -6.07 17.99 -9.24
C ALA A 167 -5.69 16.71 -8.48
N THR A 168 -4.75 15.92 -8.98
CA THR A 168 -4.47 14.57 -8.46
C THR A 168 -3.27 14.51 -7.53
N TYR A 169 -2.18 15.22 -7.87
CA TYR A 169 -0.94 15.13 -7.10
C TYR A 169 -1.09 15.61 -5.64
N PRO A 170 -1.77 16.74 -5.35
CA PRO A 170 -1.93 17.19 -3.97
C PRO A 170 -2.78 16.23 -3.14
N MET A 171 -3.78 15.59 -3.76
CA MET A 171 -4.58 14.56 -3.09
C MET A 171 -3.74 13.34 -2.74
N LYS A 172 -2.84 12.91 -3.65
CA LYS A 172 -1.93 11.80 -3.40
C LYS A 172 -0.96 12.07 -2.25
N ILE A 173 -0.29 13.23 -2.25
CA ILE A 173 0.63 13.60 -1.16
C ILE A 173 -0.10 13.61 0.17
N ARG A 174 -1.26 14.27 0.23
CA ARG A 174 -2.09 14.28 1.43
C ARG A 174 -2.43 12.85 1.84
N HIS A 175 -2.99 12.03 0.96
CA HIS A 175 -3.33 10.66 1.27
C HIS A 175 -2.18 9.87 1.91
N HIS A 176 -0.99 9.90 1.31
CA HIS A 176 0.17 9.19 1.84
C HIS A 176 0.68 9.76 3.17
N LEU A 177 0.70 11.09 3.32
CA LEU A 177 1.09 11.74 4.57
C LEU A 177 0.13 11.36 5.71
N MET A 178 -1.17 11.36 5.42
CA MET A 178 -2.20 11.05 6.39
C MET A 178 -2.18 9.55 6.77
N GLN A 179 -1.96 8.68 5.80
CA GLN A 179 -1.79 7.25 6.02
C GLN A 179 -0.53 6.95 6.85
N LEU A 180 0.58 7.64 6.57
CA LEU A 180 1.83 7.52 7.32
C LEU A 180 1.67 8.05 8.76
N ASN A 181 1.08 9.23 8.96
CA ASN A 181 0.79 9.76 10.29
C ASN A 181 -0.04 8.77 11.11
N ARG A 182 -1.08 8.21 10.47
CA ARG A 182 -1.92 7.19 11.07
C ARG A 182 -1.14 5.93 11.47
N ALA A 183 -0.23 5.47 10.61
CA ALA A 183 0.57 4.29 10.86
C ALA A 183 1.58 4.53 11.99
N VAL A 184 2.28 5.68 11.98
CA VAL A 184 3.27 6.03 13.00
C VAL A 184 2.65 6.15 14.39
N CYS A 185 1.51 6.83 14.55
CA CYS A 185 0.92 6.95 15.89
C CYS A 185 0.39 5.62 16.45
N LEU A 186 0.06 4.65 15.60
CA LEU A 186 -0.33 3.32 16.07
C LEU A 186 0.91 2.44 16.35
N ASP A 187 1.84 2.38 15.42
CA ASP A 187 2.99 1.47 15.45
C ASP A 187 4.14 1.96 16.33
N TYR A 188 4.30 3.28 16.44
CA TYR A 188 5.40 3.96 17.14
C TYR A 188 4.87 5.10 18.02
N PRO A 189 4.02 4.78 19.03
CA PRO A 189 3.40 5.79 19.89
C PRO A 189 4.43 6.64 20.66
N ASP A 190 5.64 6.11 20.88
CA ASP A 190 6.70 6.78 21.63
C ASP A 190 7.35 7.96 20.88
N ILE A 191 7.21 8.05 19.55
CA ILE A 191 7.84 9.10 18.74
C ILE A 191 7.07 10.45 18.83
N ASP A 192 5.86 10.44 19.41
CA ASP A 192 5.03 11.62 19.71
C ASP A 192 4.86 12.58 18.51
N VAL A 193 4.45 12.03 17.36
CA VAL A 193 4.15 12.84 16.17
C VAL A 193 2.74 13.46 16.27
N PRO A 194 2.53 14.69 15.76
CA PRO A 194 1.23 15.35 15.87
C PRO A 194 0.14 14.59 15.10
N TRP A 195 -1.02 14.36 15.73
CA TRP A 195 -2.15 13.67 15.09
C TRP A 195 -3.04 14.65 14.30
N PHE A 196 -3.24 14.42 13.00
CA PHE A 196 -3.91 15.40 12.12
C PHE A 196 -5.38 15.06 11.72
N HIS A 197 -6.07 14.07 12.31
CA HIS A 197 -6.97 13.24 11.47
C HIS A 197 -8.44 12.90 11.83
N GLU A 198 -9.16 13.60 12.70
CA GLU A 198 -10.55 13.16 12.95
C GLU A 198 -11.48 13.25 11.70
N LYS A 199 -11.40 14.31 10.89
CA LYS A 199 -12.28 14.48 9.71
C LYS A 199 -11.92 13.62 8.49
N TYR A 200 -10.62 13.43 8.23
CA TYR A 200 -10.18 12.67 7.06
C TYR A 200 -10.46 11.16 7.20
N ILE A 201 -10.33 10.63 8.42
CA ILE A 201 -10.65 9.23 8.72
C ILE A 201 -12.14 8.95 8.47
N GLN A 202 -13.04 9.87 8.87
CA GLN A 202 -14.48 9.74 8.65
C GLN A 202 -14.86 9.63 7.17
N GLU A 203 -14.14 10.31 6.27
CA GLU A 203 -14.39 10.25 4.82
C GLU A 203 -13.89 8.93 4.19
N ILE A 204 -12.82 8.33 4.71
CA ILE A 204 -12.26 7.07 4.19
C ILE A 204 -12.97 5.82 4.77
N ASP A 205 -13.37 5.85 6.05
CA ASP A 205 -13.96 4.70 6.74
C ASP A 205 -15.44 4.43 6.39
N ALA A 206 -16.06 5.27 5.56
CA ALA A 206 -17.45 5.10 5.13
C ALA A 206 -17.76 3.74 4.45
N HIS A 207 -16.73 2.99 4.04
CA HIS A 207 -16.87 1.70 3.35
C HIS A 207 -16.72 0.46 4.25
N ASN A 208 -16.41 0.63 5.54
CA ASN A 208 -16.30 -0.50 6.48
C ASN A 208 -17.53 -0.56 7.39
N PHE A 209 -17.98 -1.76 7.72
CA PHE A 209 -19.04 -1.94 8.71
C PHE A 209 -18.44 -2.26 10.07
N GLN A 210 -18.68 -1.39 11.04
CA GLN A 210 -18.40 -1.65 12.44
C GLN A 210 -19.62 -2.29 13.10
N VAL A 211 -19.39 -3.41 13.79
CA VAL A 211 -20.39 -4.09 14.61
C VAL A 211 -19.85 -4.21 16.02
N LEU A 212 -20.59 -3.72 17.01
CA LEU A 212 -20.28 -3.94 18.42
C LEU A 212 -20.97 -5.23 18.87
N LEU A 213 -20.26 -6.08 19.60
CA LEU A 213 -20.77 -7.35 20.13
C LEU A 213 -20.71 -7.34 21.66
N ASN A 214 -21.75 -7.83 22.31
CA ASN A 214 -21.71 -8.05 23.76
C ASN A 214 -20.94 -9.33 24.13
N THR A 215 -20.82 -9.64 25.42
CA THR A 215 -20.21 -10.89 25.94
C THR A 215 -20.84 -12.17 25.37
N ASP A 216 -22.13 -12.12 25.02
CA ASP A 216 -22.86 -13.22 24.40
C ASP A 216 -22.75 -13.25 22.88
N LYS A 217 -21.83 -12.45 22.31
CA LYS A 217 -21.59 -12.32 20.87
C LYS A 217 -22.81 -11.81 20.06
N LYS A 218 -23.76 -11.15 20.70
CA LYS A 218 -24.93 -10.53 20.06
C LYS A 218 -24.63 -9.10 19.63
N PRO A 219 -25.16 -8.66 18.47
CA PRO A 219 -24.95 -7.30 17.98
C PRO A 219 -25.61 -6.27 18.92
N LEU A 220 -24.80 -5.31 19.34
CA LEU A 220 -25.22 -4.11 20.06
C LEU A 220 -25.48 -3.01 19.02
N TRP A 221 -26.70 -2.48 19.03
CA TRP A 221 -27.16 -1.45 18.09
C TRP A 221 -27.11 -0.03 18.69
N GLU A 222 -26.76 0.10 19.97
CA GLU A 222 -26.56 1.37 20.68
C GLU A 222 -25.08 1.66 20.91
N LYS A 223 -24.73 2.96 21.00
CA LYS A 223 -23.37 3.46 21.29
C LYS A 223 -22.97 3.16 22.75
N HIS A 224 -22.67 1.90 23.04
CA HIS A 224 -22.04 1.46 24.29
C HIS A 224 -20.52 1.42 24.11
N GLU A 225 -19.90 2.57 23.83
CA GLU A 225 -18.44 2.67 23.64
C GLU A 225 -17.66 2.50 24.97
N THR A 226 -18.35 2.55 26.11
CA THR A 226 -17.75 2.63 27.45
C THR A 226 -17.82 1.34 28.28
N ASP A 227 -18.45 0.27 27.79
CA ASP A 227 -18.56 -0.98 28.53
C ASP A 227 -17.34 -1.89 28.31
N LYS A 228 -16.67 -2.28 29.41
CA LYS A 228 -15.51 -3.21 29.41
C LYS A 228 -15.82 -4.62 28.85
N ASN A 229 -17.09 -4.90 28.59
CA ASN A 229 -17.61 -6.21 28.16
C ASN A 229 -18.04 -6.23 26.69
N VAL A 230 -17.55 -5.30 25.87
CA VAL A 230 -17.89 -5.20 24.45
C VAL A 230 -16.71 -5.63 23.57
N SER A 231 -16.94 -6.61 22.72
CA SER A 231 -16.02 -6.99 21.64
C SER A 231 -16.32 -6.17 20.40
N LYS A 232 -15.30 -5.55 19.79
CA LYS A 232 -15.45 -4.78 18.55
C LYS A 232 -15.19 -5.69 17.35
N LEU A 233 -16.07 -5.70 16.37
CA LEU A 233 -15.93 -6.45 15.13
C LEU A 233 -15.95 -5.47 13.94
N ALA A 234 -14.94 -5.57 13.08
CA ALA A 234 -14.88 -4.83 11.82
C ALA A 234 -15.06 -5.80 10.65
N VAL A 235 -16.14 -5.62 9.89
CA VAL A 235 -16.40 -6.36 8.66
C VAL A 235 -15.91 -5.52 7.48
N VAL A 236 -14.86 -5.99 6.83
CA VAL A 236 -14.21 -5.33 5.69
C VAL A 236 -14.64 -6.03 4.41
N LEU A 237 -15.22 -5.28 3.47
CA LEU A 237 -15.55 -5.79 2.14
C LEU A 237 -14.29 -5.74 1.26
N LEU A 238 -13.83 -6.91 0.82
CA LEU A 238 -12.64 -7.07 0.00
C LEU A 238 -13.03 -7.19 -1.48
N GLN A 239 -12.58 -6.25 -2.29
CA GLN A 239 -12.77 -6.21 -3.74
C GLN A 239 -11.63 -6.97 -4.45
N ASP A 240 -11.82 -7.31 -5.73
CA ASP A 240 -10.78 -8.00 -6.49
C ASP A 240 -9.51 -7.14 -6.65
N ASN A 241 -9.65 -5.80 -6.64
CA ASN A 241 -8.54 -4.85 -6.68
C ASN A 241 -7.73 -4.79 -5.37
N ASP A 242 -8.22 -5.35 -4.28
CA ASP A 242 -7.49 -5.43 -3.00
C ASP A 242 -6.44 -6.57 -3.01
N TYR A 243 -6.50 -7.44 -4.02
CA TYR A 243 -5.59 -8.55 -4.20
C TYR A 243 -4.58 -8.27 -5.32
N CYS A 244 -3.44 -8.95 -5.25
CA CYS A 244 -2.48 -9.02 -6.34
C CYS A 244 -3.08 -9.82 -7.51
N LEU A 245 -2.82 -9.38 -8.74
CA LEU A 245 -3.34 -10.04 -9.94
C LEU A 245 -2.91 -11.52 -9.95
N ASN A 246 -3.87 -12.43 -10.07
CA ASN A 246 -3.68 -13.89 -10.15
C ASN A 246 -3.03 -14.54 -8.90
N ILE A 247 -2.97 -13.84 -7.77
CA ILE A 247 -2.46 -14.38 -6.50
C ILE A 247 -3.45 -14.00 -5.38
N PRO A 248 -3.84 -14.92 -4.49
CA PRO A 248 -4.71 -14.61 -3.36
C PRO A 248 -3.99 -13.83 -2.23
N GLN A 249 -3.03 -12.96 -2.59
CA GLN A 249 -2.27 -12.11 -1.68
C GLN A 249 -2.95 -10.74 -1.61
N LEU A 250 -3.25 -10.26 -0.40
CA LEU A 250 -3.74 -8.90 -0.20
C LEU A 250 -2.61 -7.90 -0.41
N LYS A 251 -2.94 -6.73 -0.97
CA LYS A 251 -2.00 -5.60 -1.08
C LYS A 251 -1.64 -5.04 0.30
N GLY A 252 -0.47 -4.39 0.40
CA GLY A 252 0.01 -3.85 1.67
C GLY A 252 -0.93 -2.84 2.30
N GLU A 253 -1.60 -2.00 1.51
CA GLU A 253 -2.58 -1.05 2.03
C GLU A 253 -3.74 -1.75 2.76
N CYS A 254 -4.28 -2.82 2.15
CA CYS A 254 -5.37 -3.59 2.74
C CYS A 254 -4.91 -4.30 4.01
N GLN A 255 -3.71 -4.90 3.99
CA GLN A 255 -3.11 -5.54 5.17
C GLN A 255 -2.84 -4.53 6.29
N LEU A 256 -2.33 -3.34 5.96
CA LEU A 256 -2.06 -2.26 6.88
C LEU A 256 -3.35 -1.79 7.57
N LYS A 257 -4.42 -1.63 6.80
CA LYS A 257 -5.74 -1.28 7.32
C LYS A 257 -6.29 -2.34 8.28
N GLN A 258 -6.17 -3.62 7.94
CA GLN A 258 -6.59 -4.72 8.81
C GLN A 258 -5.79 -4.71 10.12
N ARG A 259 -4.46 -4.64 10.05
CA ARG A 259 -3.58 -4.55 11.22
C ARG A 259 -3.94 -3.37 12.12
N HIS A 260 -4.17 -2.21 11.55
CA HIS A 260 -4.56 -1.02 12.31
C HIS A 260 -5.90 -1.16 13.04
N LEU A 261 -6.87 -1.86 12.44
CA LEU A 261 -8.14 -2.16 13.10
C LEU A 261 -7.92 -3.14 14.27
N GLU A 262 -7.08 -4.15 14.09
CA GLU A 262 -6.71 -5.10 15.14
C GLU A 262 -6.05 -4.39 16.34
N MET A 263 -5.12 -3.47 16.08
CA MET A 263 -4.48 -2.65 17.11
C MET A 263 -5.47 -1.76 17.88
N LEU A 264 -6.53 -1.30 17.22
CA LEU A 264 -7.63 -0.55 17.86
C LEU A 264 -8.61 -1.46 18.64
N GLY A 265 -8.33 -2.76 18.72
CA GLY A 265 -9.10 -3.75 19.47
C GLY A 265 -10.26 -4.36 18.68
N TYR A 266 -10.28 -4.23 17.35
CA TYR A 266 -11.29 -4.89 16.51
C TYR A 266 -10.84 -6.30 16.14
N GLN A 267 -11.76 -7.26 16.22
CA GLN A 267 -11.66 -8.47 15.44
C GLN A 267 -11.98 -8.12 13.98
N VAL A 268 -11.08 -8.42 13.05
CA VAL A 268 -11.27 -8.05 11.64
C VAL A 268 -11.68 -9.27 10.82
N VAL A 269 -12.73 -9.09 10.01
CA VAL A 269 -13.27 -10.14 9.15
C VAL A 269 -13.39 -9.61 7.73
N GLY A 270 -12.67 -10.25 6.81
CA GLY A 270 -12.72 -9.93 5.38
C GLY A 270 -13.77 -10.74 4.63
N ILE A 271 -14.68 -10.09 3.92
CA ILE A 271 -15.65 -10.73 3.03
C ILE A 271 -15.31 -10.39 1.58
N LYS A 272 -14.97 -11.40 0.79
CA LYS A 272 -14.74 -11.22 -0.66
C LYS A 272 -16.06 -10.86 -1.36
N GLN A 273 -16.10 -9.71 -2.02
CA GLN A 273 -17.28 -9.23 -2.73
C GLN A 273 -17.70 -10.19 -3.86
N ALA A 274 -16.73 -10.75 -4.60
CA ALA A 274 -17.01 -11.74 -5.65
C ALA A 274 -17.70 -13.00 -5.10
N LEU A 275 -17.29 -13.47 -3.91
CA LEU A 275 -17.94 -14.60 -3.24
C LEU A 275 -19.33 -14.22 -2.75
N TRP A 276 -19.46 -13.05 -2.11
CA TRP A 276 -20.72 -12.54 -1.56
C TRP A 276 -21.82 -12.33 -2.63
N ASN A 277 -21.40 -11.95 -3.84
CA ASN A 277 -22.27 -11.72 -4.98
C ASN A 277 -22.39 -12.93 -5.92
N SER A 278 -21.74 -14.06 -5.59
CA SER A 278 -21.80 -15.27 -6.40
C SER A 278 -23.21 -15.89 -6.42
N MET A 279 -23.52 -16.66 -7.45
CA MET A 279 -24.78 -17.42 -7.52
C MET A 279 -24.95 -18.36 -6.32
N TYR A 280 -23.85 -18.91 -5.79
CA TYR A 280 -23.86 -19.77 -4.60
C TYR A 280 -24.36 -19.03 -3.34
N MET A 281 -24.12 -17.72 -3.24
CA MET A 281 -24.57 -16.88 -2.12
C MET A 281 -25.88 -16.14 -2.42
N SER A 282 -26.63 -16.51 -3.45
CA SER A 282 -27.90 -15.84 -3.80
C SER A 282 -29.01 -16.06 -2.77
N GLU A 283 -29.00 -17.20 -2.08
CA GLU A 283 -29.98 -17.53 -1.05
C GLU A 283 -29.65 -16.85 0.29
N PRO A 284 -30.62 -16.18 0.95
CA PRO A 284 -30.40 -15.56 2.26
C PRO A 284 -29.86 -16.52 3.33
N LYS A 285 -30.28 -17.79 3.30
CA LYS A 285 -29.81 -18.84 4.22
C LYS A 285 -28.32 -19.14 4.03
N ALA A 286 -27.83 -19.18 2.79
CA ALA A 286 -26.42 -19.40 2.49
C ALA A 286 -25.55 -18.26 3.00
N LYS A 287 -26.00 -17.01 2.83
CA LYS A 287 -25.31 -15.82 3.38
C LYS A 287 -25.25 -15.85 4.90
N LEU A 288 -26.35 -16.20 5.56
CA LEU A 288 -26.38 -16.32 7.03
C LEU A 288 -25.42 -17.40 7.52
N ALA A 289 -25.46 -18.61 6.95
CA ALA A 289 -24.54 -19.68 7.33
C ALA A 289 -23.07 -19.32 7.08
N TYR A 290 -22.77 -18.60 6.00
CA TYR A 290 -21.43 -18.10 5.71
C TYR A 290 -20.96 -17.08 6.75
N LEU A 291 -21.80 -16.08 7.07
CA LEU A 291 -21.51 -15.11 8.12
C LEU A 291 -21.36 -15.78 9.49
N GLU A 292 -22.23 -16.73 9.82
CA GLU A 292 -22.16 -17.44 11.10
C GLU A 292 -20.82 -18.15 11.27
N LYS A 293 -20.39 -18.88 10.23
CA LYS A 293 -19.10 -19.57 10.22
C LYS A 293 -17.92 -18.59 10.31
N LEU A 294 -18.04 -17.41 9.72
CA LEU A 294 -16.96 -16.43 9.62
C LEU A 294 -16.82 -15.59 10.90
N LEU A 295 -17.94 -15.22 11.51
CA LEU A 295 -17.99 -14.41 12.73
C LEU A 295 -17.84 -15.27 13.99
N TRP A 296 -18.32 -16.51 13.96
CA TRP A 296 -18.28 -17.44 15.09
C TRP A 296 -17.70 -18.81 14.67
N PRO A 297 -16.41 -18.87 14.33
CA PRO A 297 -15.74 -20.16 14.15
C PRO A 297 -15.78 -20.94 15.48
N ASN A 298 -16.32 -22.16 15.43
CA ASN A 298 -16.39 -23.09 16.57
C ASN A 298 -15.01 -23.43 17.13
#